data_AF-A0A9D6RJU2-F1
#
_entry.id   AF-A0A9D6RJU2-F1
#
_cell.length_a   1.000
_cell.length_b   1.000
_cell.length_c   1.000
_cell.angle_alpha   90.00
_cell.angle_beta   90.00
_cell.angle_gamma   90.00
#
_symmetry.space_group_name_H-M   'P 1'
#
loop_
_entity.id
_entity.type
_entity.pdbx_description
1 polymer ?
#
loop_
_entity_poly.entity_id
_entity_poly.type
_entity_poly.pdbx_seq_one_letter_code
_entity_poly.pdbx_strand_id
1 'polypeptide(L)'
;MIRLIDLSNGGVLGELGSVDFEILKRSLELESSFDTDYYMNEATLELLAEHGLSREAQALLRQPMTSAGYDVGWEPVGSVFSHIVRGRAVSDIDGAPLGGLKVEVFHRDFSAEHFLGWGFTRQDGSFEVGFGPSEEDFSDGIVVRTLGLGGEVLASTEPVPPSARELDLGDLAGPPPTPPEAVEAAVAPPTDEDLEISEEVPAGQTYRPLEHPLD
;
A
#
# COMPACT_ATOMS: atom_id res chain seq x y z
N MET A 1 7.63 12.93 6.42
CA MET A 1 8.23 11.59 6.55
C MET A 1 7.13 10.59 6.17
N ILE A 2 7.46 9.32 5.97
CA ILE A 2 6.44 8.28 5.79
C ILE A 2 6.62 7.18 6.82
N ARG A 3 5.52 6.58 7.27
CA ARG A 3 5.52 5.44 8.18
C ARG A 3 5.21 4.19 7.38
N LEU A 4 5.95 3.13 7.65
CA LEU A 4 5.72 1.80 7.09
C LEU A 4 4.92 0.93 8.06
N ILE A 5 3.95 0.20 7.51
CA ILE A 5 3.02 -0.64 8.24
C ILE A 5 3.06 -2.05 7.67
N ASP A 6 3.19 -3.05 8.53
CA ASP A 6 2.97 -4.45 8.18
C ASP A 6 1.47 -4.69 8.01
N LEU A 7 1.04 -4.98 6.78
CA LEU A 7 -0.38 -5.12 6.46
C LEU A 7 -1.00 -6.41 6.97
N SER A 8 -0.19 -7.38 7.41
CA SER A 8 -0.71 -8.62 8.00
C SER A 8 -1.28 -8.43 9.41
N ASN A 9 -0.82 -7.40 10.13
CA ASN A 9 -1.15 -7.22 11.55
C ASN A 9 -1.26 -5.76 12.02
N GLY A 10 -0.98 -4.78 11.17
CA GLY A 10 -1.00 -3.35 11.54
C GLY A 10 0.20 -2.90 12.37
N GLY A 11 1.26 -3.70 12.44
CA GLY A 11 2.49 -3.38 13.16
C GLY A 11 3.24 -2.24 12.47
N VAL A 12 3.69 -1.25 13.25
CA VAL A 12 4.55 -0.19 12.73
C VAL A 12 5.96 -0.73 12.57
N LEU A 13 6.46 -0.75 11.34
CA LEU A 13 7.82 -1.18 11.04
C LEU A 13 8.80 -0.06 11.40
N GLY A 14 8.47 1.17 11.01
CA GLY A 14 9.18 2.39 11.38
C GLY A 14 8.90 3.52 10.39
N GLU A 15 9.83 4.46 10.27
CA GLU A 15 9.67 5.63 9.39
C GLU A 15 10.80 5.70 8.36
N LEU A 16 10.47 6.09 7.13
CA LEU A 16 11.44 6.40 6.08
C LEU A 16 11.55 7.90 5.85
N GLY A 17 12.77 8.34 5.61
CA GLY A 17 13.06 9.68 5.08
C GLY A 17 12.56 9.83 3.65
N SER A 18 12.35 11.08 3.22
CA SER A 18 11.84 11.38 1.87
C SER A 18 12.72 10.82 0.75
N VAL A 19 14.05 10.80 0.93
CA VAL A 19 14.97 10.28 -0.09
C VAL A 19 14.77 8.78 -0.32
N ASP A 20 14.75 7.98 0.76
CA ASP A 20 14.56 6.53 0.67
C ASP A 20 13.17 6.17 0.11
N PHE A 21 12.16 6.97 0.47
CA PHE A 21 10.81 6.76 -0.04
C PHE A 21 10.67 7.05 -1.54
N GLU A 22 11.34 8.08 -2.06
CA GLU A 22 11.35 8.34 -3.51
C GLU A 22 12.04 7.22 -4.29
N ILE A 23 13.09 6.60 -3.72
CA ILE A 23 13.73 5.41 -4.30
C ILE A 23 12.73 4.26 -4.36
N LEU A 24 12.01 4.00 -3.27
CA LEU A 24 10.98 2.96 -3.19
C LEU A 24 9.91 3.17 -4.28
N LYS A 25 9.33 4.36 -4.36
CA LYS A 25 8.30 4.71 -5.36
C LYS A 25 8.78 4.57 -6.80
N ARG A 26 9.99 5.02 -7.09
CA ARG A 26 10.54 5.00 -8.45
C ARG A 26 10.92 3.58 -8.89
N SER A 27 11.30 2.72 -7.96
CA SER A 27 11.80 1.37 -8.26
C SER A 27 10.69 0.35 -8.43
N LEU A 28 9.58 0.51 -7.70
CA LEU A 28 8.48 -0.44 -7.64
C LEU A 28 7.31 0.01 -8.51
N GLU A 29 7.58 0.25 -9.81
CA GLU A 29 6.65 0.78 -10.83
C GLU A 29 5.18 0.73 -10.39
N LEU A 30 4.65 1.89 -10.01
CA LEU A 30 3.28 1.97 -9.56
C LEU A 30 2.32 1.77 -10.73
N GLU A 31 1.41 0.81 -10.60
CA GLU A 31 0.30 0.66 -11.54
C GLU A 31 -0.62 1.89 -11.47
N SER A 32 -0.70 2.52 -10.29
CA SER A 32 -1.45 3.75 -10.09
C SER A 32 -0.77 4.74 -9.14
N SER A 33 -1.04 6.03 -9.32
CA SER A 33 -0.59 7.07 -8.37
C SER A 33 -1.22 6.94 -6.97
N PHE A 34 -2.19 6.04 -6.80
CA PHE A 34 -2.93 5.79 -5.57
C PHE A 34 -2.51 4.50 -4.87
N ASP A 35 -1.46 3.83 -5.36
CA ASP A 35 -0.92 2.64 -4.73
C ASP A 35 -0.26 3.04 -3.40
N THR A 36 -0.73 2.42 -2.32
CA THR A 36 -0.36 2.77 -0.94
C THR A 36 0.39 1.66 -0.24
N ASP A 37 0.71 0.61 -0.99
CA ASP A 37 1.17 -0.68 -0.52
C ASP A 37 2.04 -1.36 -1.58
N TYR A 38 2.89 -2.26 -1.10
CA TYR A 38 3.85 -2.97 -1.90
C TYR A 38 4.06 -4.37 -1.36
N TYR A 39 4.26 -5.32 -2.25
CA TYR A 39 4.77 -6.63 -1.86
C TYR A 39 6.30 -6.60 -1.78
N MET A 40 6.85 -7.06 -0.66
CA MET A 40 8.28 -7.05 -0.34
C MET A 40 8.81 -8.48 -0.21
N ASN A 41 9.88 -8.78 -0.93
CA ASN A 41 10.69 -9.99 -0.77
C ASN A 41 12.19 -9.65 -0.83
N GLU A 42 13.09 -10.63 -0.67
CA GLU A 42 14.54 -10.37 -0.72
C GLU A 42 15.01 -9.84 -2.09
N ALA A 43 14.42 -10.31 -3.20
CA ALA A 43 14.78 -9.81 -4.53
C ALA A 43 14.37 -8.34 -4.72
N THR A 44 13.18 -7.95 -4.23
CA THR A 44 12.74 -6.55 -4.18
C THR A 44 13.71 -5.71 -3.36
N LEU A 45 14.17 -6.23 -2.23
CA LEU A 45 15.10 -5.51 -1.35
C LEU A 45 16.50 -5.35 -1.95
N GLU A 46 16.99 -6.36 -2.66
CA GLU A 46 18.24 -6.30 -3.43
C GLU A 46 18.15 -5.25 -4.53
N LEU A 47 17.06 -5.23 -5.30
CA LEU A 47 16.80 -4.21 -6.32
C LEU A 47 16.80 -2.78 -5.72
N LEU A 48 16.10 -2.60 -4.60
CA LEU A 48 16.08 -1.30 -3.91
C LEU A 48 17.47 -0.88 -3.42
N ALA A 49 18.28 -1.83 -2.93
CA ALA A 49 19.65 -1.57 -2.52
C ALA A 49 20.54 -1.14 -3.70
N GLU A 50 20.38 -1.77 -4.86
CA GLU A 50 21.07 -1.38 -6.11
C GLU A 50 20.68 0.03 -6.57
N HIS A 51 19.43 0.42 -6.34
CA HIS A 51 18.93 1.77 -6.62
C HIS A 51 19.28 2.81 -5.53
N GLY A 52 20.06 2.41 -4.52
CA GLY A 52 20.64 3.32 -3.53
C GLY A 52 19.81 3.49 -2.26
N LEU A 53 18.85 2.61 -1.99
CA LEU A 53 18.12 2.61 -0.72
C LEU A 53 19.10 2.49 0.46
N SER A 54 18.95 3.34 1.49
CA SER A 54 19.87 3.35 2.62
C SER A 54 19.90 2.02 3.38
N ARG A 55 21.02 1.71 4.04
CA ARG A 55 21.15 0.48 4.86
C ARG A 55 20.17 0.44 6.03
N GLU A 56 19.81 1.61 6.56
CA GLU A 56 18.82 1.73 7.64
C GLU A 56 17.43 1.36 7.13
N ALA A 57 17.02 1.93 5.99
CA ALA A 57 15.77 1.57 5.32
C ALA A 57 15.73 0.09 4.92
N GLN A 58 16.85 -0.47 4.45
CA GLN A 58 16.94 -1.90 4.15
C GLN A 58 16.76 -2.77 5.40
N ALA A 59 17.40 -2.41 6.52
CA ALA A 59 17.25 -3.15 7.77
C ALA A 59 15.80 -3.11 8.28
N LEU A 60 15.13 -1.96 8.12
CA LEU A 60 13.73 -1.76 8.46
C LEU A 60 12.82 -2.70 7.66
N LEU A 61 12.97 -2.72 6.33
CA LEU A 61 12.17 -3.54 5.43
C LEU A 61 12.49 -5.04 5.54
N ARG A 62 13.69 -5.41 5.98
CA ARG A 62 14.08 -6.82 6.19
C ARG A 62 13.54 -7.39 7.50
N GLN A 63 13.25 -6.57 8.51
CA GLN A 63 12.87 -7.06 9.83
C GLN A 63 11.63 -7.99 9.85
N PRO A 64 10.51 -7.66 9.20
CA PRO A 64 9.33 -8.55 9.17
C PRO A 64 9.41 -9.61 8.06
N MET A 65 10.49 -9.63 7.26
CA MET A 65 10.61 -10.45 6.06
C MET A 65 10.55 -11.95 6.41
N THR A 66 9.61 -12.65 5.79
CA THR A 66 9.58 -14.13 5.80
C THR A 66 10.18 -14.67 4.51
N SER A 67 10.38 -15.98 4.41
CA SER A 67 10.79 -16.61 3.14
C SER A 67 9.77 -16.41 2.02
N ALA A 68 8.52 -16.10 2.35
CA ALA A 68 7.43 -15.85 1.42
C ALA A 68 7.19 -14.35 1.16
N GLY A 69 8.07 -13.46 1.63
CA GLY A 69 7.83 -12.02 1.58
C GLY A 69 6.72 -11.56 2.52
N TYR A 70 6.23 -10.34 2.32
CA TYR A 70 5.11 -9.74 3.04
C TYR A 70 4.61 -8.46 2.34
N ASP A 71 3.39 -8.03 2.66
CA ASP A 71 2.82 -6.77 2.17
C ASP A 71 3.11 -5.62 3.15
N VAL A 72 3.61 -4.50 2.62
CA VAL A 72 3.90 -3.29 3.39
C VAL A 72 3.07 -2.12 2.89
N GLY A 73 2.38 -1.44 3.79
CA GLY A 73 1.68 -0.19 3.52
C GLY A 73 2.52 1.01 3.92
N TRP A 74 2.24 2.16 3.32
CA TRP A 74 2.83 3.43 3.72
C TRP A 74 1.81 4.54 3.89
N GLU A 75 2.05 5.40 4.89
CA GLU A 75 1.21 6.55 5.18
C GLU A 75 2.06 7.80 5.50
N PRO A 76 1.58 9.00 5.19
CA PRO A 76 2.29 10.24 5.51
C PRO A 76 2.33 10.52 7.02
N VAL A 77 3.50 10.90 7.54
CA VAL A 77 3.69 11.31 8.95
C VAL A 77 4.28 12.71 9.04
N GLY A 78 3.81 13.45 10.06
CA GLY A 78 4.35 14.77 10.41
C GLY A 78 3.94 15.90 9.46
N SER A 79 2.98 15.66 8.57
CA SER A 79 2.36 16.74 7.78
C SER A 79 1.48 17.60 8.69
N VAL A 80 1.45 18.90 8.43
CA VAL A 80 0.49 19.80 9.10
C VAL A 80 -0.87 19.58 8.43
N PHE A 81 -1.63 18.64 8.95
CA PHE A 81 -3.00 18.40 8.51
C PHE A 81 -3.93 19.44 9.12
N SER A 82 -4.90 19.89 8.32
CA SER A 82 -5.93 20.83 8.79
C SER A 82 -7.05 20.15 9.57
N HIS A 83 -7.27 18.88 9.24
CA HIS A 83 -8.28 18.01 9.81
C HIS A 83 -7.67 16.62 10.04
N ILE A 84 -8.13 15.96 11.10
CA ILE A 84 -7.69 14.63 11.51
C ILE A 84 -8.95 13.82 11.82
N VAL A 85 -9.02 12.61 11.28
CA VAL A 85 -10.03 11.61 11.64
C VAL A 85 -9.36 10.46 12.37
N ARG A 86 -9.94 10.08 13.50
CA ARG A 86 -9.53 8.96 14.35
C ARG A 86 -10.68 7.98 14.52
N GLY A 87 -10.34 6.76 14.85
CA GLY A 87 -11.28 5.73 15.24
C GLY A 87 -10.56 4.40 15.45
N ARG A 88 -11.33 3.33 15.51
CA ARG A 88 -10.81 1.97 15.68
C ARG A 88 -11.59 0.99 14.83
N ALA A 89 -10.91 0.18 14.03
CA ALA A 89 -11.54 -0.91 13.28
C ALA A 89 -11.63 -2.16 14.16
N VAL A 90 -12.81 -2.77 14.21
CA VAL A 90 -13.09 -3.98 14.98
C VAL A 90 -13.87 -5.00 14.16
N SER A 91 -13.66 -6.27 14.46
CA SER A 91 -14.42 -7.40 13.91
C SER A 91 -15.87 -7.34 14.36
N ASP A 92 -16.81 -7.45 13.43
CA ASP A 92 -18.24 -7.52 13.72
C ASP A 92 -18.68 -8.87 14.32
N ILE A 93 -17.79 -9.87 14.32
CA ILE A 93 -18.03 -11.20 14.87
C ILE A 93 -17.75 -11.24 16.39
N ASP A 94 -16.59 -10.73 16.81
CA ASP A 94 -16.07 -10.90 18.17
C ASP A 94 -15.53 -9.61 18.80
N GLY A 95 -15.57 -8.48 18.09
CA GLY A 95 -15.05 -7.19 18.56
C GLY A 95 -13.52 -7.13 18.64
N ALA A 96 -12.80 -8.13 18.09
CA ALA A 96 -11.35 -8.12 18.04
C ALA A 96 -10.84 -6.95 17.17
N PRO A 97 -9.70 -6.32 17.53
CA PRO A 97 -9.12 -5.27 16.70
C PRO A 97 -8.69 -5.80 15.33
N LEU A 98 -8.95 -5.02 14.28
CA LEU A 98 -8.52 -5.33 12.91
C LEU A 98 -7.36 -4.42 12.51
N GLY A 99 -6.12 -4.94 12.60
CA GLY A 99 -4.90 -4.23 12.18
C GLY A 99 -4.55 -4.47 10.72
N GLY A 100 -3.86 -3.51 10.11
CA GLY A 100 -3.37 -3.61 8.73
C GLY A 100 -4.39 -3.25 7.66
N LEU A 101 -5.59 -2.80 8.03
CA LEU A 101 -6.61 -2.36 7.09
C LEU A 101 -6.28 -0.97 6.54
N LYS A 102 -6.50 -0.75 5.25
CA LYS A 102 -6.43 0.59 4.66
C LYS A 102 -7.64 1.40 5.12
N VAL A 103 -7.41 2.64 5.53
CA VAL A 103 -8.46 3.60 5.86
C VAL A 103 -8.42 4.72 4.85
N GLU A 104 -9.54 5.00 4.19
CA GLU A 104 -9.67 6.08 3.22
C GLU A 104 -10.71 7.09 3.68
N VAL A 105 -10.42 8.36 3.45
CA VAL A 105 -11.31 9.48 3.77
C VAL A 105 -11.69 10.18 2.48
N PHE A 106 -13.00 10.32 2.26
CA PHE A 106 -13.57 11.00 1.11
C PHE A 106 -14.43 12.18 1.56
N HIS A 107 -14.40 13.27 0.82
CA HIS A 107 -15.48 14.25 0.81
C HIS A 107 -16.55 13.74 -0.14
N ARG A 108 -17.80 13.72 0.29
CA ARG A 108 -18.91 13.29 -0.55
C ARG A 108 -19.73 14.52 -0.93
N ASP A 109 -19.67 14.94 -2.18
CA ASP A 109 -20.62 15.90 -2.73
C ASP A 109 -21.85 15.17 -3.31
N PHE A 110 -22.87 15.92 -3.72
CA PHE A 110 -24.12 15.38 -4.28
C PHE A 110 -23.94 14.40 -5.47
N SER A 111 -22.77 14.34 -6.10
CA SER A 111 -22.53 13.62 -7.36
C SER A 111 -21.22 12.82 -7.43
N ALA A 112 -20.24 13.11 -6.58
CA ALA A 112 -18.90 12.55 -6.62
C ALA A 112 -18.29 12.42 -5.23
N GLU A 113 -17.37 11.47 -5.10
CA GLU A 113 -16.52 11.34 -3.92
C GLU A 113 -15.12 11.83 -4.27
N HIS A 114 -14.65 12.82 -3.51
CA HIS A 114 -13.32 13.39 -3.64
C HIS A 114 -12.43 12.79 -2.55
N PHE A 115 -11.39 12.07 -2.97
CA PHE A 115 -10.40 11.50 -2.06
C PHE A 115 -9.64 12.60 -1.30
N LEU A 116 -9.60 12.50 0.03
CA LEU A 116 -8.94 13.49 0.90
C LEU A 116 -7.63 12.96 1.50
N GLY A 117 -7.56 11.67 1.80
CA GLY A 117 -6.42 11.07 2.47
C GLY A 117 -6.63 9.61 2.83
N TRP A 118 -5.56 8.99 3.31
CA TRP A 118 -5.57 7.60 3.74
C TRP A 118 -4.57 7.37 4.89
N GLY A 119 -4.71 6.20 5.52
CA GLY A 119 -3.76 5.65 6.47
C GLY A 119 -4.05 4.17 6.68
N PHE A 120 -3.46 3.56 7.70
CA PHE A 120 -3.71 2.17 8.04
C PHE A 120 -4.09 1.98 9.51
N THR A 121 -4.88 0.95 9.79
CA THR A 121 -5.18 0.55 11.16
C THR A 121 -3.95 -0.10 11.81
N ARG A 122 -3.74 0.21 13.09
CA ARG A 122 -2.67 -0.36 13.92
C ARG A 122 -3.07 -1.72 14.45
N GLN A 123 -2.12 -2.40 15.09
CA GLN A 123 -2.35 -3.69 15.74
C GLN A 123 -3.50 -3.71 16.77
N ASP A 124 -3.78 -2.58 17.41
CA ASP A 124 -4.92 -2.42 18.34
C ASP A 124 -6.23 -1.97 17.64
N GLY A 125 -6.22 -1.94 16.31
CA GLY A 125 -7.31 -1.49 15.43
C GLY A 125 -7.39 0.02 15.27
N SER A 126 -6.64 0.81 16.05
CA SER A 126 -6.72 2.27 16.00
C SER A 126 -6.21 2.82 14.67
N PHE A 127 -6.73 3.97 14.24
CA PHE A 127 -6.18 4.68 13.08
C PHE A 127 -6.24 6.19 13.29
N GLU A 128 -5.40 6.90 12.54
CA GLU A 128 -5.40 8.35 12.44
C GLU A 128 -5.11 8.72 10.98
N VAL A 129 -6.04 9.43 10.34
CA VAL A 129 -5.89 9.91 8.96
C VAL A 129 -6.00 11.42 8.96
N GLY A 130 -4.91 12.08 8.57
CA GLY A 130 -4.88 13.53 8.39
C GLY A 130 -5.13 13.92 6.94
N PHE A 131 -5.82 15.04 6.73
CA PHE A 131 -6.02 15.62 5.40
C PHE A 131 -5.95 17.15 5.40
N GLY A 132 -5.60 17.68 4.22
CA GLY A 132 -5.45 19.11 3.97
C GLY A 132 -6.79 19.82 3.80
N PRO A 133 -6.79 21.17 3.82
CA PRO A 133 -7.99 21.92 3.49
C PRO A 133 -8.26 21.67 2.00
N SER A 134 -9.40 21.07 1.65
CA SER A 134 -9.89 21.26 0.29
C SER A 134 -10.28 22.73 0.17
N GLU A 135 -10.20 23.29 -1.04
CA GLU A 135 -10.78 24.61 -1.33
C GLU A 135 -12.32 24.58 -1.29
N GLU A 136 -12.90 23.39 -1.08
CA GLU A 136 -14.33 23.11 -1.13
C GLU A 136 -14.93 23.14 0.27
N ASP A 137 -16.14 23.71 0.38
CA ASP A 137 -16.93 23.66 1.61
C ASP A 137 -17.33 22.20 1.86
N PHE A 138 -16.93 21.63 2.99
CA PHE A 138 -17.29 20.25 3.35
C PHE A 138 -18.73 20.14 3.88
N SER A 139 -19.65 20.91 3.33
CA SER A 139 -21.03 21.02 3.83
C SER A 139 -21.78 19.69 3.82
N ASP A 140 -21.40 18.81 2.90
CA ASP A 140 -22.08 17.54 2.62
C ASP A 140 -21.50 16.37 3.45
N GLY A 141 -20.42 16.61 4.18
CA GLY A 141 -19.81 15.66 5.10
C GLY A 141 -18.69 14.82 4.50
N ILE A 142 -17.98 14.10 5.37
CA ILE A 142 -16.94 13.15 4.99
C ILE A 142 -17.41 11.71 5.20
N VAL A 143 -16.93 10.82 4.35
CA VAL A 143 -17.14 9.38 4.45
C VAL A 143 -15.80 8.73 4.73
N VAL A 144 -15.77 7.83 5.71
CA VAL A 144 -14.59 7.04 6.04
C VAL A 144 -14.86 5.58 5.74
N ARG A 145 -13.92 4.95 5.03
CA ARG A 145 -13.97 3.54 4.64
C ARG A 145 -12.79 2.79 5.21
N THR A 146 -13.02 1.56 5.66
CA THR A 146 -11.96 0.59 5.91
C THR A 146 -11.99 -0.46 4.81
N LEU A 147 -10.85 -0.74 4.20
CA LEU A 147 -10.70 -1.68 3.10
C LEU A 147 -9.85 -2.87 3.52
N GLY A 148 -10.20 -4.05 3.02
CA GLY A 148 -9.35 -5.23 3.08
C GLY A 148 -8.18 -5.14 2.09
N LEU A 149 -7.28 -6.12 2.13
CA LEU A 149 -6.10 -6.16 1.25
C LEU A 149 -6.48 -6.33 -0.22
N GLY A 150 -7.65 -6.91 -0.52
CA GLY A 150 -8.18 -7.00 -1.88
C GLY A 150 -8.87 -5.72 -2.38
N GLY A 151 -8.87 -4.65 -1.59
CA GLY A 151 -9.55 -3.40 -1.89
C GLY A 151 -11.07 -3.45 -1.68
N GLU A 152 -11.61 -4.52 -1.11
CA GLU A 152 -13.02 -4.61 -0.76
C GLU A 152 -13.35 -3.72 0.45
N VAL A 153 -14.50 -3.03 0.41
CA VAL A 153 -14.95 -2.20 1.52
C VAL A 153 -15.52 -3.09 2.63
N LEU A 154 -14.86 -3.08 3.79
CA LEU A 154 -15.28 -3.83 4.99
C LEU A 154 -16.25 -3.04 5.86
N ALA A 155 -16.03 -1.74 6.00
CA ALA A 155 -16.91 -0.83 6.73
C ALA A 155 -16.90 0.57 6.09
N SER A 156 -18.01 1.28 6.25
CA SER A 156 -18.16 2.67 5.79
C SER A 156 -19.02 3.44 6.77
N THR A 157 -18.66 4.70 7.05
CA THR A 157 -19.54 5.61 7.78
C THR A 157 -20.65 6.14 6.88
N GLU A 158 -21.75 6.59 7.49
CA GLU A 158 -22.59 7.63 6.90
C GLU A 158 -21.79 8.95 6.79
N PRO A 159 -22.19 9.90 5.94
CA PRO A 159 -21.54 11.20 5.87
C PRO A 159 -21.56 11.89 7.24
N VAL A 160 -20.38 12.21 7.76
CA VAL A 160 -20.21 12.90 9.04
C VAL A 160 -19.78 14.34 8.77
N PRO A 161 -20.45 15.36 9.32
CA PRO A 161 -20.03 16.74 9.12
C PRO A 161 -18.64 16.97 9.74
N PRO A 162 -17.66 17.51 9.01
CA PRO A 162 -16.33 17.83 9.55
C PRO A 162 -16.36 19.14 10.31
N SER A 163 -17.35 19.28 11.20
CA SER A 163 -17.55 20.48 12.02
C SER A 163 -16.42 20.71 13.03
N ALA A 164 -15.56 19.70 13.24
CA ALA A 164 -14.39 19.76 14.10
C ALA A 164 -13.12 19.43 13.32
N ARG A 165 -12.00 20.06 13.71
CA ARG A 165 -10.65 19.72 13.22
C ARG A 165 -10.22 18.31 13.58
N GLU A 166 -10.76 17.77 14.66
CA GLU A 166 -10.53 16.40 15.09
C GLU A 166 -11.89 15.70 15.17
N LEU A 167 -12.05 14.63 14.41
CA LEU A 167 -13.25 13.79 14.43
C LEU A 167 -12.87 12.40 14.94
N ASP A 168 -13.54 11.96 16.01
CA ASP A 168 -13.43 10.60 16.52
C ASP A 168 -14.69 9.83 16.12
N LEU A 169 -14.51 8.76 15.34
CA LEU A 169 -15.58 7.91 14.83
C LEU A 169 -15.94 6.76 15.80
N GLY A 170 -15.16 6.55 16.86
CA GLY A 170 -15.29 5.38 17.72
C GLY A 170 -14.95 4.08 16.98
N ASP A 171 -15.71 3.02 17.26
CA ASP A 171 -15.50 1.71 16.65
C ASP A 171 -16.22 1.60 15.29
N LEU A 172 -15.47 1.25 14.25
CA LEU A 172 -15.93 0.87 12.92
C LEU A 172 -15.93 -0.66 12.82
N ALA A 173 -17.12 -1.26 12.94
CA ALA A 173 -17.28 -2.70 12.84
C ALA A 173 -17.35 -3.14 11.37
N GLY A 174 -16.56 -4.16 11.01
CA GLY A 174 -16.60 -4.81 9.71
C GLY A 174 -16.21 -6.29 9.83
N PRO A 175 -16.43 -7.10 8.78
CA PRO A 175 -15.98 -8.49 8.79
C PRO A 175 -14.45 -8.55 8.86
N PRO A 176 -13.87 -9.60 9.48
CA PRO A 176 -12.43 -9.79 9.43
C PRO A 176 -11.97 -9.89 7.97
N PRO A 177 -10.79 -9.34 7.63
CA PRO A 177 -10.28 -9.41 6.27
C PRO A 177 -10.13 -10.87 5.86
N THR A 178 -10.49 -11.18 4.62
CA THR A 178 -10.17 -12.49 4.06
C THR A 178 -8.65 -12.59 4.06
N PRO A 179 -8.04 -13.62 4.68
CA PRO A 179 -6.61 -13.85 4.53
C PRO A 179 -6.30 -13.84 3.03
N PRO A 180 -5.17 -13.27 2.59
CA PRO A 180 -4.77 -13.45 1.21
C PRO A 180 -4.86 -14.95 0.94
N GLU A 181 -5.64 -15.36 -0.06
CA GLU A 181 -5.67 -16.77 -0.45
C GLU A 181 -4.20 -17.14 -0.56
N ALA A 182 -3.75 -18.08 0.29
CA ALA A 182 -2.41 -18.60 0.16
C ALA A 182 -2.38 -19.05 -1.29
N VAL A 183 -1.70 -18.28 -2.14
CA VAL A 183 -1.52 -18.62 -3.53
C VAL A 183 -0.74 -19.90 -3.41
N GLU A 184 -1.45 -21.03 -3.39
CA GLU A 184 -0.84 -22.33 -3.34
C GLU A 184 0.06 -22.26 -4.55
N ALA A 185 1.36 -22.20 -4.28
CA ALA A 185 2.38 -22.30 -5.30
C ALA A 185 2.34 -23.75 -5.83
N ALA A 186 1.19 -24.17 -6.34
CA ALA A 186 1.03 -25.17 -7.35
C ALA A 186 1.52 -24.56 -8.68
N VAL A 187 2.72 -23.98 -8.66
CA VAL A 187 3.61 -24.17 -9.78
C VAL A 187 3.89 -25.66 -9.72
N ALA A 188 3.11 -26.44 -10.47
CA ALA A 188 3.46 -27.83 -10.71
C ALA A 188 4.95 -27.82 -11.08
N PRO A 189 5.79 -28.67 -10.46
CA PRO A 189 7.18 -28.76 -10.87
C PRO A 189 7.18 -28.91 -12.40
N PRO A 190 8.02 -28.15 -13.13
CA PRO A 190 8.06 -28.26 -14.58
C PRO A 190 8.18 -29.75 -14.91
N THR A 191 7.21 -30.28 -15.65
CA THR A 191 7.30 -31.67 -16.07
C THR A 191 8.47 -31.80 -17.04
N ASP A 192 9.14 -32.94 -17.05
CA ASP A 192 10.28 -33.17 -17.97
C ASP A 192 9.92 -32.93 -19.46
N GLU A 193 8.63 -32.87 -19.81
CA GLU A 193 8.12 -32.50 -21.15
C GLU A 193 8.25 -31.00 -21.49
N ASP A 194 8.39 -30.09 -20.52
CA ASP A 194 8.52 -28.64 -20.77
C ASP A 194 9.97 -28.20 -21.07
N LEU A 195 10.92 -29.14 -21.04
CA LEU A 195 12.35 -28.92 -21.33
C LEU A 195 12.75 -29.24 -22.77
N GLU A 196 11.79 -29.40 -23.71
CA GLU A 196 12.11 -29.37 -25.14
C GLU A 196 12.41 -27.93 -25.58
N ILE A 197 13.58 -27.44 -25.17
CA ILE A 197 14.21 -26.24 -25.72
C ILE A 197 14.39 -26.51 -27.22
N SER A 198 13.51 -25.96 -28.02
CA SER A 198 13.66 -25.93 -29.47
C SER A 198 14.87 -25.04 -29.79
N GLU A 199 16.06 -25.65 -29.91
CA GLU A 199 17.24 -25.05 -30.52
C GLU A 199 17.02 -24.85 -32.03
N GLU A 200 16.00 -24.07 -32.42
CA GLU A 200 16.03 -23.42 -33.73
C GLU A 200 16.98 -22.22 -33.61
N VAL A 201 18.27 -22.48 -33.76
CA VAL A 201 19.25 -21.44 -34.05
C VAL A 201 18.93 -20.95 -35.47
N PRO A 202 18.42 -19.72 -35.67
CA PRO A 202 18.23 -19.22 -37.02
C PRO A 202 19.59 -19.05 -37.69
N ALA A 203 19.92 -19.97 -38.58
CA ALA A 203 21.11 -19.88 -39.41
C ALA A 203 20.98 -18.65 -40.33
N GLY A 204 21.79 -17.62 -40.07
CA GLY A 204 22.18 -16.67 -41.12
C GLY A 204 21.66 -15.24 -41.05
N GLN A 205 21.58 -14.61 -39.87
CA GLN A 205 21.63 -13.14 -39.84
C GLN A 205 23.08 -12.65 -39.86
N THR A 206 23.58 -12.36 -41.06
CA THR A 206 24.81 -11.59 -41.23
C THR A 206 24.53 -10.15 -40.85
N TYR A 207 25.09 -9.72 -39.72
CA TYR A 207 25.10 -8.31 -39.32
C TYR A 207 25.79 -7.48 -40.42
N ARG A 208 25.04 -6.60 -41.08
CA ARG A 208 25.61 -5.51 -41.87
C ARG A 208 26.18 -4.47 -40.89
N PRO A 209 27.44 -4.04 -41.04
CA PRO A 209 27.98 -2.91 -40.30
C PRO A 209 27.13 -1.65 -40.56
N LEU A 210 26.70 -0.99 -39.50
CA LEU A 210 26.12 0.35 -39.56
C LEU A 210 27.23 1.33 -39.93
N GLU A 211 27.20 1.84 -41.16
CA GLU A 211 28.01 2.99 -41.54
C GLU A 211 27.42 4.24 -40.88
N HIS A 212 28.16 4.80 -39.91
CA HIS A 212 27.81 6.09 -39.32
C HIS A 212 28.12 7.22 -40.32
N PRO A 213 27.17 8.11 -40.62
CA PRO A 213 27.49 9.37 -41.30
C PRO A 213 28.27 10.26 -40.33
N LEU A 214 29.41 10.75 -40.81
CA LEU A 214 30.16 11.84 -40.17
C LEU A 214 29.44 13.15 -40.52
N ASP A 215 28.96 13.86 -39.49
CA ASP A 215 28.72 15.31 -39.50
C ASP A 215 29.08 15.89 -38.12
#